data_AF-A0A3D6BPG5-F1
#
_entry.id   AF-A0A3D6BPG5-F1
#
_cell.length_a   1.000
_cell.length_b   1.000
_cell.length_c   1.000
_cell.angle_alpha   90.00
_cell.angle_beta   90.00
_cell.angle_gamma   90.00
#
_symmetry.space_group_name_H-M   'P 1'
#
loop_
_entity.id
_entity.type
_entity.pdbx_description
1 polymer ?
#
loop_
_entity_poly.entity_id
_entity_poly.type
_entity_poly.pdbx_seq_one_letter_code
_entity_poly.pdbx_strand_id
1 'polypeptide(L)'
;MAKFKLDEIDHQILDMLIENTRVPFTDIAKNLSISAGTIHVRVKKMEDAGIIKGSSLTLDYKKLGYSFIAYVGIFLQNTSQTKFVLEQ
;
A
#
# COMPACT_ATOMS: atom_id res chain seq x y z
N MET A 1 -12.09 -6.02 -15.87
CA MET A 1 -11.81 -5.44 -14.55
C MET A 1 -12.27 -3.99 -14.59
N ALA A 2 -13.16 -3.58 -13.66
CA ALA A 2 -13.60 -2.19 -13.60
C ALA A 2 -12.39 -1.31 -13.22
N LYS A 3 -12.08 -0.32 -14.05
CA LYS A 3 -10.99 0.62 -13.79
C LYS A 3 -11.45 1.54 -12.66
N PHE A 4 -11.00 1.31 -11.43
CA PHE A 4 -11.20 2.26 -10.33
C PHE A 4 -10.54 3.58 -10.73
N LYS A 5 -11.33 4.64 -10.83
CA LYS A 5 -10.84 5.96 -11.23
C LYS A 5 -10.58 6.78 -9.98
N LEU A 6 -9.32 6.96 -9.65
CA LEU A 6 -8.88 7.91 -8.63
C LEU A 6 -9.09 9.33 -9.15
N ASP A 7 -9.57 10.22 -8.29
CA ASP A 7 -9.56 11.65 -8.53
C ASP A 7 -8.38 12.33 -7.80
N GLU A 8 -8.22 13.64 -8.02
CA GLU A 8 -7.14 14.43 -7.41
C GLU A 8 -7.17 14.39 -5.87
N ILE A 9 -8.35 14.33 -5.26
CA ILE A 9 -8.48 14.25 -3.81
C ILE A 9 -8.00 12.88 -3.31
N ASP A 10 -8.34 11.80 -4.00
CA ASP A 10 -7.84 10.47 -3.67
C ASP A 10 -6.31 10.41 -3.75
N HIS A 11 -5.71 11.03 -4.77
CA HIS A 11 -4.25 11.16 -4.87
C HIS A 11 -3.64 11.92 -3.70
N GLN A 12 -4.20 13.07 -3.33
CA GLN A 12 -3.72 13.84 -2.18
C GLN A 12 -3.86 13.09 -0.86
N ILE A 13 -4.95 12.35 -0.66
CA ILE A 13 -5.12 11.49 0.52
C ILE A 13 -4.03 10.41 0.56
N LEU A 14 -3.76 9.77 -0.58
CA LEU A 14 -2.72 8.73 -0.68
C LEU A 14 -1.33 9.31 -0.39
N ASP A 15 -0.99 10.47 -0.93
CA ASP A 15 0.31 11.12 -0.69
C ASP A 15 0.54 11.36 0.81
N MET A 16 -0.48 11.89 1.50
CA MET A 16 -0.42 12.12 2.95
C MET A 16 -0.29 10.82 3.75
N LEU A 17 -1.00 9.76 3.35
CA LEU A 17 -0.94 8.46 4.02
C LEU A 17 0.37 7.71 3.74
N ILE A 18 0.97 7.88 2.56
CA ILE A 18 2.28 7.33 2.20
C ILE A 18 3.36 7.97 3.08
N GLU A 19 3.30 9.28 3.27
CA GLU A 19 4.23 10.00 4.16
C GLU A 19 4.05 9.55 5.62
N ASN A 20 2.80 9.45 6.08
CA ASN A 20 2.50 8.98 7.42
C ASN A 20 1.13 8.31 7.52
N THR A 21 1.14 6.98 7.58
CA THR A 21 -0.07 6.15 7.67
C THR A 21 -0.87 6.35 8.97
N ARG A 22 -0.29 7.01 9.98
CA ARG A 22 -0.92 7.26 11.29
C ARG A 22 -1.57 8.64 11.38
N VAL A 23 -1.54 9.45 10.33
CA VAL A 23 -2.17 10.77 10.35
C VAL A 23 -3.68 10.60 10.57
N PRO A 24 -4.26 11.27 11.57
CA PRO A 24 -5.70 11.25 11.78
C PRO A 24 -6.45 11.80 10.56
N PHE A 25 -7.56 11.16 10.19
CA PHE A 25 -8.39 11.64 9.07
C PHE A 25 -8.93 13.06 9.30
N THR A 26 -9.01 13.51 10.55
CA THR A 26 -9.35 14.89 10.91
C THR A 26 -8.31 15.91 10.45
N ASP A 27 -7.04 15.52 10.41
CA ASP A 27 -5.96 16.43 10.01
C ASP A 27 -5.79 16.42 8.49
N ILE A 28 -5.99 15.26 7.85
CA ILE A 28 -6.14 15.17 6.38
C ILE A 28 -7.33 16.04 5.92
N ALA A 29 -8.46 15.93 6.60
CA ALA A 29 -9.66 16.72 6.37
C ALA A 29 -9.39 18.23 6.43
N LYS A 30 -8.65 18.70 7.45
CA LYS A 30 -8.28 20.12 7.57
C LYS A 30 -7.39 20.58 6.41
N ASN A 31 -6.36 19.80 6.06
CA ASN A 31 -5.43 20.16 4.99
C ASN A 31 -6.11 20.22 3.63
N LEU A 32 -7.06 19.33 3.37
CA LEU A 32 -7.79 19.28 2.09
C LEU A 32 -9.09 20.09 2.09
N SER A 33 -9.44 20.75 3.21
CA SER A 33 -10.72 21.46 3.40
C SER A 33 -11.97 20.62 3.09
N ILE A 34 -11.95 19.36 3.52
CA ILE A 34 -13.01 18.36 3.28
C ILE A 34 -13.44 17.75 4.63
N SER A 35 -14.66 17.22 4.73
CA SER A 35 -15.11 16.57 5.97
C SER A 35 -14.35 15.26 6.24
N ALA A 36 -14.04 14.97 7.51
CA ALA A 36 -13.39 13.71 7.90
C ALA A 36 -14.20 12.47 7.51
N GLY A 37 -15.54 12.57 7.49
CA GLY A 37 -16.42 11.49 7.02
C GLY A 37 -16.23 11.19 5.52
N THR A 38 -16.05 12.23 4.70
CA THR A 38 -15.76 12.06 3.26
C THR A 38 -14.41 11.38 3.04
N ILE A 39 -13.37 11.76 3.79
CA ILE A 39 -12.05 11.11 3.74
C ILE A 39 -12.17 9.63 4.12
N HIS A 40 -12.89 9.31 5.21
CA HIS A 40 -13.10 7.93 5.66
C HIS A 40 -13.75 7.06 4.57
N VAL A 41 -14.81 7.57 3.92
CA VAL A 41 -15.48 6.85 2.82
C VAL A 41 -14.55 6.64 1.63
N ARG A 42 -13.72 7.63 1.27
CA ARG A 42 -12.77 7.52 0.16
C ARG A 42 -11.68 6.49 0.44
N VAL A 43 -11.07 6.55 1.63
CA VAL A 43 -10.05 5.56 2.05
C VAL A 43 -10.63 4.15 2.00
N LYS A 44 -11.81 3.95 2.59
CA LYS A 44 -12.49 2.65 2.57
C LYS A 44 -12.76 2.14 1.15
N LYS A 45 -13.20 3.01 0.24
CA LYS A 45 -13.39 2.65 -1.18
C LYS A 45 -12.09 2.22 -1.85
N MET A 46 -10.97 2.88 -1.54
CA MET A 46 -9.65 2.51 -2.07
C MET A 46 -9.13 1.19 -1.48
N GLU A 47 -9.44 0.89 -0.22
CA GLU A 47 -9.17 -0.40 0.42
C GLU A 47 -10.00 -1.53 -0.22
N ASP A 48 -11.33 -1.32 -0.34
CA ASP A 48 -12.25 -2.29 -0.95
C ASP A 48 -11.89 -2.56 -2.43
N ALA A 49 -11.33 -1.56 -3.13
CA ALA A 49 -10.83 -1.70 -4.49
C ALA A 49 -9.44 -2.36 -4.60
N GLY A 50 -8.78 -2.65 -3.47
CA GLY A 50 -7.44 -3.25 -3.42
C GLY A 50 -6.30 -2.31 -3.82
N ILE A 51 -6.56 -0.99 -3.88
CA ILE A 51 -5.53 0.03 -4.12
C ILE A 51 -4.70 0.21 -2.85
N ILE A 52 -5.38 0.40 -1.71
CA ILE A 52 -4.75 0.34 -0.40
C ILE A 52 -4.75 -1.12 0.05
N LYS A 53 -3.58 -1.75 0.01
CA LYS A 53 -3.41 -3.15 0.42
C LYS A 53 -3.18 -3.33 1.92
N GLY A 54 -2.80 -2.26 2.60
CA GLY A 54 -2.47 -2.25 4.03
C GLY A 54 -1.40 -1.22 4.35
N SER A 55 -1.07 -1.11 5.63
CA SER A 55 0.08 -0.32 6.12
C SER A 55 1.18 -1.26 6.59
N SER A 56 2.43 -0.90 6.31
CA SER A 56 3.61 -1.63 6.77
C SER A 56 4.52 -0.73 7.58
N LEU A 57 5.34 -1.33 8.43
CA LEU A 57 6.39 -0.64 9.16
C LEU A 57 7.69 -0.78 8.36
N THR A 58 8.37 0.35 8.15
CA THR A 58 9.77 0.33 7.68
C THR A 58 10.66 0.02 8.87
N LEU A 59 11.36 -1.12 8.80
CA LEU A 59 12.21 -1.59 9.88
C LEU A 59 13.68 -1.39 9.54
N ASP A 60 14.47 -1.01 10.54
CA ASP A 60 15.92 -1.08 10.47
C ASP A 60 16.35 -2.52 10.79
N TYR A 61 16.44 -3.33 9.74
CA TYR A 61 16.85 -4.73 9.86
C TYR A 61 18.25 -4.90 10.46
N LYS A 62 19.15 -3.92 10.26
CA LYS A 62 20.49 -3.96 10.85
C LYS A 62 20.42 -3.86 12.37
N LYS A 63 19.57 -2.97 12.91
CA LYS A 63 19.34 -2.85 14.37
C LYS A 63 18.63 -4.07 14.96
N LEU A 64 17.89 -4.81 14.15
CA LEU A 64 17.26 -6.07 14.56
C LEU A 64 18.22 -7.27 14.54
N GLY A 65 19.50 -7.06 14.16
CA GLY A 65 20.51 -8.12 14.14
C GLY A 65 20.56 -8.93 12.84
N TYR A 66 19.82 -8.54 11.81
CA TYR A 66 19.95 -9.15 10.48
C TYR A 66 21.26 -8.68 9.84
N SER A 67 22.09 -9.65 9.46
CA SER A 67 23.45 -9.39 9.00
C SER A 67 23.56 -9.06 7.50
N PHE A 68 22.60 -9.49 6.69
CA PHE A 68 22.53 -9.21 5.25
C PHE A 68 21.11 -9.38 4.71
N ILE A 69 20.88 -8.81 3.52
CA ILE A 69 19.70 -9.05 2.69
C ILE A 69 20.17 -9.87 1.49
N ALA A 70 19.47 -10.95 1.17
CA ALA A 70 19.74 -11.76 0.00
C ALA A 70 18.57 -11.69 -0.99
N TYR A 71 18.90 -11.53 -2.26
CA TYR A 71 17.96 -11.69 -3.37
C TYR A 71 18.24 -13.03 -4.02
N VAL A 72 17.22 -13.88 -4.12
CA VAL A 72 17.34 -15.22 -4.73
C VAL A 72 16.63 -15.20 -6.06
N GLY A 73 17.39 -15.39 -7.15
CA GLY A 73 16.84 -15.62 -8.48
C GLY A 73 16.62 -17.11 -8.70
N ILE A 74 15.39 -17.50 -9.02
CA ILE A 74 15.06 -18.90 -9.35
C ILE A 74 14.97 -19.03 -10.86
N PHE A 75 15.81 -19.88 -11.45
CA PHE A 75 15.76 -20.24 -12.86
C PHE A 75 15.05 -21.58 -13.01
N LEU A 76 13.97 -21.59 -13.78
CA LEU A 76 13.21 -22.81 -14.06
C LEU A 76 13.68 -23.40 -15.39
N GLN A 77 13.93 -24.71 -15.39
CA GLN A 77 14.25 -25.43 -16.63
C GLN A 77 13.01 -25.66 -17.50
N ASN A 78 11.81 -25.67 -16.89
CA ASN A 78 10.56 -25.89 -17.60
C ASN A 78 9.51 -24.85 -17.19
N THR A 79 9.02 -24.09 -18.17
CA THR A 79 8.00 -23.06 -18.00
C THR A 79 6.69 -23.61 -17.44
N SER A 80 6.35 -24.89 -17.66
CA SER A 80 5.13 -25.50 -17.12
C SER A 80 5.08 -25.55 -15.59
N GLN A 81 6.24 -25.50 -14.92
CA GLN A 81 6.35 -25.53 -13.46
C GLN A 81 6.23 -24.14 -12.81
N THR A 82 6.22 -23.06 -13.60
CA THR A 82 6.22 -21.68 -13.09
C THR A 82 5.06 -21.40 -12.12
N LYS A 83 3.86 -21.87 -12.46
CA LYS A 83 2.67 -21.61 -11.65
C LYS A 83 2.73 -22.31 -10.29
N PHE A 84 3.24 -23.54 -10.26
CA PHE A 84 3.42 -24.31 -9.02
C PHE A 84 4.43 -23.64 -8.08
N VAL A 85 5.53 -23.09 -8.62
CA VAL A 85 6.57 -22.42 -7.82
C VAL A 85 6.12 -21.06 -7.28
N LEU A 86 5.21 -20.36 -7.96
CA LEU A 86 4.68 -19.06 -7.51
C LEU A 86 3.53 -19.17 -6.50
N GLU A 87 2.81 -20.29 -6.48
CA GLU A 87 1.66 -20.52 -5.60
C GLU A 87 2.02 -21.18 -4.26
N GLN A 88 3.29 -21.57 -4.07
CA GLN A 88 3.87 -22.05 -2.80
C GLN A 88 4.55 -20.91 -2.05
#